data_AF-A0A453M6V8-F1
#
_entry.id   AF-A0A453M6V8-F1
#
_cell.length_a   1.000
_cell.length_b   1.000
_cell.length_c   1.000
_cell.angle_alpha   90.00
_cell.angle_beta   90.00
_cell.angle_gamma   90.00
#
_symmetry.space_group_name_H-M   'P 1'
#
loop_
_entity.id
_entity.type
_entity.pdbx_description
1 polymer ?
#
loop_
_entity_poly.entity_id
_entity_poly.type
_entity_poly.pdbx_seq_one_letter_code
_entity_poly.pdbx_strand_id
1 'polypeptide(L)'
;MLLFLSKIRRLSVREDNGNARGSTVSEIAISSEKNFEVRKNMHAESYTVFLSAQENESEAECGYHMWRQRFPVKAENRVDKRTEIDEWVITLAFPLKERLSRGKHLSPGVYAFLPTEMVTNFLFIIQADFLLASSREAILFDSPWNKGILECIPSAFMNAFVALVKSRTDAPAMTIPSMFHYLPVSPSLIPLLEPVRSGIKDKVLIEDIVPCESHTPQKMVCKPCEVARLKPAFWDILVKARESGVDLKNLSTHGTYILSSHFDKSAYNSVLTFLDVKSVSHEWYAKCIEGSNLVSNVDEQLYLELLSFVADGWQNFSSTKMMQIPLLKYVDRNKNVSV
;
A
#
# COMPACT_ATOMS: atom_id res chain seq x y z
N MET A 1 -20.54 -10.83 -6.63
CA MET A 1 -21.83 -10.93 -5.91
C MET A 1 -21.70 -11.64 -4.55
N LEU A 2 -20.97 -12.75 -4.44
CA LEU A 2 -20.96 -13.58 -3.22
C LEU A 2 -20.07 -13.09 -2.06
N LEU A 3 -19.16 -12.14 -2.30
CA LEU A 3 -18.05 -11.80 -1.39
C LEU A 3 -18.44 -11.55 0.09
N PHE A 4 -19.64 -11.00 0.33
CA PHE A 4 -20.11 -10.63 1.67
C PHE A 4 -21.31 -11.47 2.15
N LEU A 5 -21.67 -12.54 1.44
CA LEU A 5 -22.78 -13.41 1.81
C LEU A 5 -22.30 -14.56 2.71
N SER A 6 -22.95 -14.73 3.85
CA SER A 6 -22.57 -15.79 4.81
C SER A 6 -23.22 -17.15 4.54
N LYS A 7 -24.40 -17.16 3.91
CA LYS A 7 -25.19 -18.38 3.69
C LYS A 7 -25.08 -18.95 2.27
N ILE A 8 -24.87 -18.09 1.28
CA ILE A 8 -24.79 -18.49 -0.12
C ILE A 8 -23.33 -18.56 -0.51
N ARG A 9 -22.81 -19.78 -0.69
CA ARG A 9 -21.41 -20.03 -1.06
C ARG A 9 -21.18 -20.26 -2.56
N ARG A 10 -22.22 -20.57 -3.33
CA ARG A 10 -22.12 -20.87 -4.77
C ARG A 10 -23.36 -20.35 -5.49
N LEU A 11 -23.16 -19.73 -6.65
CA LEU A 11 -24.21 -19.33 -7.58
C LEU A 11 -23.80 -19.77 -8.98
N SER A 12 -24.66 -20.56 -9.63
CA SER A 12 -24.50 -20.98 -11.03
C SER A 12 -25.70 -20.52 -11.85
N VAL A 13 -25.43 -19.92 -13.00
CA VAL A 13 -26.43 -19.55 -14.00
C VAL A 13 -26.17 -20.39 -15.24
N ARG A 14 -27.20 -21.10 -15.71
CA ARG A 14 -27.16 -21.88 -16.95
C ARG A 14 -28.11 -21.24 -17.95
N GLU A 15 -27.60 -20.89 -19.12
CA GLU A 15 -28.43 -20.49 -20.26
C GLU A 15 -28.87 -21.74 -21.01
N ASP A 16 -30.18 -21.95 -21.11
CA ASP A 16 -30.76 -23.05 -21.87
C ASP A 16 -31.02 -22.60 -23.31
N ASN A 17 -29.99 -22.73 -24.14
CA ASN A 17 -30.14 -22.66 -25.59
C ASN A 17 -30.52 -24.07 -26.02
N GLY A 18 -31.73 -24.29 -26.56
CA GLY A 18 -32.35 -25.61 -26.84
C GLY A 18 -31.57 -26.65 -27.67
N ASN A 19 -30.28 -26.44 -27.92
CA ASN A 19 -29.29 -27.43 -28.33
C ASN A 19 -28.39 -27.83 -27.15
N ALA A 20 -28.37 -29.13 -26.79
CA ALA A 20 -27.58 -29.69 -25.68
C ALA A 20 -26.05 -29.48 -25.77
N ARG A 21 -25.52 -28.90 -26.85
CA ARG A 21 -24.10 -28.58 -27.05
C ARG A 21 -23.75 -27.09 -26.83
N GLY A 22 -24.72 -26.23 -26.52
CA GLY A 22 -24.55 -24.77 -26.45
C GLY A 22 -24.95 -24.13 -25.11
N SER A 23 -25.09 -24.92 -24.03
CA SER A 23 -25.45 -24.38 -22.72
C SER A 23 -24.25 -23.67 -22.07
N THR A 24 -24.27 -22.35 -22.03
CA THR A 24 -23.31 -21.54 -21.29
C THR A 24 -23.59 -21.69 -19.80
N VAL A 25 -22.67 -22.28 -19.05
CA VAL A 25 -22.71 -22.32 -17.59
C VAL A 25 -21.72 -21.29 -17.08
N SER A 26 -22.24 -20.35 -16.30
CA SER A 26 -21.44 -19.33 -15.63
C SER A 26 -21.61 -19.50 -14.13
N GLU A 27 -20.51 -19.61 -13.41
CA GLU A 27 -20.51 -19.89 -11.97
C GLU A 27 -19.63 -18.92 -11.20
N ILE A 28 -20.04 -18.60 -9.98
CA ILE A 28 -19.21 -17.94 -8.98
C ILE A 28 -19.35 -18.71 -7.67
N ALA A 29 -18.24 -19.00 -6.99
CA ALA A 29 -18.24 -19.69 -5.70
C ALA A 29 -17.21 -19.09 -4.73
N ILE A 30 -17.49 -19.20 -3.43
CA ILE A 30 -16.50 -19.06 -2.36
C ILE A 30 -15.79 -20.40 -2.24
N SER A 31 -14.57 -20.49 -2.78
CA SER A 31 -13.78 -21.73 -2.82
C SER A 31 -13.21 -22.08 -1.45
N SER A 32 -12.75 -21.07 -0.69
CA SER A 32 -12.27 -21.27 0.69
C SER A 32 -12.27 -20.00 1.52
N GLU A 33 -12.28 -20.18 2.85
CA GLU A 33 -12.10 -19.13 3.86
C GLU A 33 -11.00 -19.56 4.83
N LYS A 34 -10.01 -18.69 5.05
CA LYS A 34 -8.80 -19.02 5.84
C LYS A 34 -8.36 -17.85 6.72
N ASN A 35 -7.43 -18.12 7.64
CA ASN A 35 -6.73 -17.12 8.45
C ASN A 35 -7.67 -16.19 9.24
N PHE A 36 -8.69 -16.78 9.88
CA PHE A 36 -9.62 -16.03 10.71
C PHE A 36 -8.95 -15.60 12.02
N GLU A 37 -8.98 -14.31 12.30
CA GLU A 37 -8.39 -13.70 13.50
C GLU A 37 -9.36 -12.69 14.10
N VAL A 38 -9.49 -12.71 15.43
CA VAL A 38 -10.33 -11.76 16.18
C VAL A 38 -9.44 -10.82 16.98
N ARG A 39 -9.62 -9.51 16.77
CA ARG A 39 -8.94 -8.43 17.50
C ARG A 39 -9.94 -7.77 18.44
N LYS A 40 -10.07 -8.33 19.65
CA LYS A 40 -11.05 -7.89 20.66
C LYS A 40 -10.92 -6.42 21.03
N ASN A 41 -9.69 -5.91 21.13
CA ASN A 41 -9.38 -4.51 21.44
C ASN A 41 -9.94 -3.51 20.41
N MET A 42 -10.22 -3.95 19.19
CA MET A 42 -10.69 -3.09 18.09
C MET A 42 -12.11 -3.43 17.65
N HIS A 43 -12.76 -4.40 18.30
CA HIS A 43 -14.02 -5.01 17.87
C HIS A 43 -13.98 -5.42 16.38
N ALA A 44 -12.85 -5.99 15.95
CA ALA A 44 -12.57 -6.30 14.56
C ALA A 44 -12.24 -7.78 14.35
N GLU A 45 -12.56 -8.27 13.15
CA GLU A 45 -12.32 -9.63 12.66
C GLU A 45 -11.60 -9.50 11.30
N SER A 46 -10.58 -10.31 11.05
CA SER A 46 -9.95 -10.42 9.73
C SER A 46 -9.93 -11.86 9.24
N TYR A 47 -10.08 -12.06 7.95
CA TYR A 47 -10.06 -13.38 7.33
C TYR A 47 -9.76 -13.24 5.84
N THR A 48 -9.42 -14.34 5.16
CA THR A 48 -9.20 -14.34 3.71
C THR A 48 -10.25 -15.19 3.02
N VAL A 49 -10.94 -14.62 2.04
CA VAL A 49 -11.95 -15.30 1.22
C VAL A 49 -11.38 -15.50 -0.18
N PHE A 50 -11.46 -16.71 -0.71
CA PHE A 50 -11.15 -16.99 -2.11
C PHE A 50 -12.44 -17.12 -2.90
N LEU A 51 -12.59 -16.29 -3.93
CA LEU A 51 -13.66 -16.39 -4.89
C LEU A 51 -13.12 -17.02 -6.16
N SER A 52 -13.82 -18.03 -6.68
CA SER A 52 -13.63 -18.56 -8.02
C SER A 52 -14.79 -18.13 -8.92
N ALA A 53 -14.48 -17.86 -10.18
CA ALA A 53 -15.45 -17.67 -11.24
C ALA A 53 -15.09 -18.61 -12.39
N GLN A 54 -16.09 -19.34 -12.86
CA GLN A 54 -15.97 -20.20 -14.03
C GLN A 54 -16.87 -19.66 -15.14
N GLU A 55 -16.26 -19.41 -16.30
CA GLU A 55 -16.96 -19.09 -17.55
C GLU A 55 -16.47 -20.06 -18.62
N ASN A 56 -17.34 -21.01 -19.00
CA ASN A 56 -16.98 -22.12 -19.89
C ASN A 56 -15.76 -22.91 -19.37
N GLU A 57 -14.70 -23.03 -20.17
CA GLU A 57 -13.44 -23.72 -19.81
C GLU A 57 -12.44 -22.82 -19.06
N SER A 58 -12.74 -21.53 -18.90
CA SER A 58 -11.88 -20.60 -18.18
C SER A 58 -12.26 -20.53 -16.70
N GLU A 59 -11.30 -20.80 -15.83
CA GLU A 59 -11.44 -20.65 -14.38
C GLU A 59 -10.48 -19.55 -13.89
N ALA A 60 -11.03 -18.60 -13.15
CA ALA A 60 -10.27 -17.53 -12.51
C ALA A 60 -10.56 -17.51 -11.01
N GLU A 61 -9.52 -17.36 -10.19
CA GLU A 61 -9.64 -17.24 -8.74
C GLU A 61 -8.97 -15.96 -8.24
N CYS A 62 -9.65 -15.25 -7.33
CA CYS A 62 -9.10 -14.09 -6.64
C CYS A 62 -9.35 -14.22 -5.13
N GLY A 63 -8.28 -14.06 -4.35
CA GLY A 63 -8.35 -13.96 -2.90
C GLY A 63 -8.63 -12.53 -2.45
N TYR A 64 -9.35 -12.37 -1.35
CA TYR A 64 -9.67 -11.09 -0.74
C TYR A 64 -9.32 -11.15 0.74
N HIS A 65 -8.45 -10.25 1.20
CA HIS A 65 -8.28 -10.02 2.63
C HIS A 65 -9.44 -9.18 3.12
N MET A 66 -10.21 -9.74 4.05
CA MET A 66 -11.42 -9.15 4.61
C MET A 66 -11.09 -8.56 5.97
N TRP A 67 -11.55 -7.34 6.20
CA TRP A 67 -11.49 -6.66 7.49
C TRP A 67 -12.88 -6.22 7.89
N ARG A 68 -13.45 -6.82 8.93
CA ARG A 68 -14.77 -6.49 9.45
C ARG A 68 -14.63 -5.82 10.81
N GLN A 69 -15.14 -4.61 10.96
CA GLN A 69 -15.04 -3.83 12.19
C GLN A 69 -16.37 -3.24 12.61
N ARG A 70 -16.63 -3.26 13.92
CA ARG A 70 -17.81 -2.64 14.54
C ARG A 70 -17.48 -1.25 15.07
N PHE A 71 -18.39 -0.30 14.86
CA PHE A 71 -18.30 1.06 15.37
C PHE A 71 -19.61 1.45 16.04
N PRO A 72 -19.60 2.13 17.19
CA PRO A 72 -20.83 2.60 17.82
C PRO A 72 -21.52 3.66 16.98
N VAL A 73 -22.84 3.58 16.88
CA VAL A 73 -23.68 4.57 16.19
C VAL A 73 -23.77 5.84 17.04
N LYS A 74 -23.29 6.96 16.49
CA LYS A 74 -23.40 8.27 17.15
C LYS A 74 -24.85 8.75 17.16
N ALA A 75 -25.24 9.53 18.16
CA ALA A 75 -26.61 10.00 18.34
C ALA A 75 -27.11 10.81 17.14
N GLU A 76 -26.26 11.66 16.57
CA GLU A 76 -26.54 12.51 15.41
C GLU A 76 -26.73 11.74 14.09
N ASN A 77 -26.30 10.47 14.03
CA ASN A 77 -26.40 9.64 12.84
C ASN A 77 -27.55 8.61 12.91
N ARG A 78 -28.37 8.61 13.98
CA ARG A 78 -29.54 7.74 14.10
C ARG A 78 -30.64 8.13 13.12
N VAL A 79 -31.38 7.12 12.66
CA VAL A 79 -32.53 7.28 11.74
C VAL A 79 -33.66 6.37 12.19
N ASP A 80 -34.91 6.81 12.00
CA ASP A 80 -36.11 6.14 12.53
C ASP A 80 -36.22 4.66 12.13
N LYS A 81 -35.77 4.31 10.92
CA LYS A 81 -35.84 2.94 10.39
C LYS A 81 -34.80 1.97 10.97
N ARG A 82 -33.92 2.45 11.85
CA ARG A 82 -32.79 1.68 12.43
C ARG A 82 -32.53 2.03 13.89
N THR A 83 -33.58 2.36 14.62
CA THR A 83 -33.47 2.78 16.03
C THR A 83 -32.85 1.73 16.94
N GLU A 84 -33.01 0.46 16.57
CA GLU A 84 -32.56 -0.75 17.25
C GLU A 84 -31.13 -1.17 16.90
N ILE A 85 -30.45 -0.45 16.01
CA ILE A 85 -29.07 -0.74 15.61
C ILE A 85 -28.13 0.23 16.30
N ASP A 86 -27.34 -0.28 17.26
CA ASP A 86 -26.41 0.51 18.06
C ASP A 86 -24.96 0.47 17.53
N GLU A 87 -24.67 -0.40 16.56
CA GLU A 87 -23.34 -0.54 15.95
C GLU A 87 -23.40 -0.62 14.41
N TRP A 88 -22.56 0.17 13.75
CA TRP A 88 -22.23 -0.03 12.33
C TRP A 88 -21.23 -1.15 12.16
N VAL A 89 -21.53 -2.08 11.27
CA VAL A 89 -20.59 -3.12 10.82
C VAL A 89 -20.06 -2.74 9.45
N ILE A 90 -18.76 -2.42 9.38
CA ILE A 90 -18.07 -2.07 8.14
C ILE A 90 -17.12 -3.21 7.78
N THR A 91 -17.27 -3.73 6.57
CA THR A 91 -16.36 -4.74 6.01
C THR A 91 -15.60 -4.14 4.82
N LEU A 92 -14.28 -4.13 4.90
CA LEU A 92 -13.39 -3.77 3.81
C LEU A 92 -12.80 -5.04 3.20
N ALA A 93 -12.79 -5.13 1.87
CA ALA A 93 -12.20 -6.26 1.16
C ALA A 93 -11.07 -5.79 0.24
N PHE A 94 -9.87 -6.33 0.47
CA PHE A 94 -8.64 -6.00 -0.24
C PHE A 94 -8.29 -7.16 -1.19
N PRO A 95 -8.43 -6.99 -2.51
CA PRO A 95 -8.15 -8.06 -3.48
C PRO A 95 -6.65 -8.33 -3.58
N LEU A 96 -6.25 -9.60 -3.47
CA LEU A 96 -4.84 -10.03 -3.51
C LEU A 96 -4.28 -10.11 -4.94
N LYS A 97 -5.17 -10.13 -5.94
CA LYS A 97 -4.88 -10.14 -7.38
C LYS A 97 -5.89 -9.22 -8.07
N GLU A 98 -5.85 -9.17 -9.40
CA GLU A 98 -6.89 -8.50 -10.17
C GLU A 98 -8.28 -9.04 -9.79
N ARG A 99 -9.26 -8.14 -9.64
CA ARG A 99 -10.62 -8.51 -9.27
C ARG A 99 -11.21 -9.35 -10.39
N LEU A 100 -12.04 -10.33 -10.02
CA LEU A 100 -12.79 -11.10 -11.00
C LEU A 100 -13.77 -10.17 -11.73
N SER A 101 -13.51 -9.91 -13.00
CA SER A 101 -14.38 -9.15 -13.90
C SER A 101 -15.11 -10.08 -14.84
N ARG A 102 -16.44 -9.93 -14.95
CA ARG A 102 -17.23 -10.51 -16.04
C ARG A 102 -17.41 -9.45 -17.12
N GLY A 103 -16.75 -9.63 -18.26
CA GLY A 103 -16.78 -8.68 -19.38
C GLY A 103 -16.03 -7.37 -19.12
N LYS A 104 -16.37 -6.31 -19.87
CA LYS A 104 -15.67 -5.00 -19.86
C LYS A 104 -16.14 -4.04 -18.75
N HIS A 105 -17.05 -4.46 -17.87
CA HIS A 105 -17.61 -3.59 -16.83
C HIS A 105 -16.69 -3.49 -15.61
N LEU A 106 -16.49 -2.27 -15.12
CA LEU A 106 -15.74 -1.99 -13.89
C LEU A 106 -16.46 -2.64 -12.69
N SER A 107 -15.71 -3.32 -11.83
CA SER A 107 -16.29 -3.97 -10.65
C SER A 107 -16.78 -2.92 -9.64
N PRO A 108 -17.97 -3.12 -9.04
CA PRO A 108 -18.51 -2.17 -8.07
C PRO A 108 -17.61 -2.09 -6.83
N GLY A 109 -17.48 -0.87 -6.28
CA GLY A 109 -16.67 -0.58 -5.11
C GLY A 109 -17.45 -0.55 -3.80
N VAL A 110 -18.78 -0.43 -3.87
CA VAL A 110 -19.66 -0.29 -2.70
C VAL A 110 -20.75 -1.36 -2.70
N TYR A 111 -20.93 -2.00 -1.55
CA TYR A 111 -21.90 -3.07 -1.32
C TYR A 111 -22.80 -2.71 -0.13
N ALA A 112 -24.09 -2.95 -0.29
CA ALA A 112 -25.09 -2.92 0.77
C ALA A 112 -25.83 -4.25 0.74
N PHE A 113 -25.19 -5.27 1.35
CA PHE A 113 -25.48 -6.70 1.20
C PHE A 113 -25.21 -7.25 -0.22
N LEU A 114 -25.80 -6.62 -1.24
CA LEU A 114 -25.54 -6.85 -2.66
C LEU A 114 -24.70 -5.69 -3.24
N PRO A 115 -24.00 -5.92 -4.38
CA PRO A 115 -23.32 -4.84 -5.09
C PRO A 115 -24.29 -3.71 -5.46
N THR A 116 -23.80 -2.47 -5.36
CA THR A 116 -24.41 -1.29 -6.02
C THR A 116 -23.81 -1.12 -7.41
N GLU A 117 -24.26 -0.11 -8.17
CA GLU A 117 -23.60 0.26 -9.45
C GLU A 117 -22.45 1.27 -9.25
N MET A 118 -22.14 1.63 -7.99
CA MET A 118 -21.10 2.59 -7.70
C MET A 118 -19.72 2.03 -8.01
N VAL A 119 -19.11 2.59 -9.05
CA VAL A 119 -17.71 2.37 -9.39
C VAL A 119 -16.85 3.39 -8.66
N THR A 120 -16.02 2.90 -7.74
CA THR A 120 -15.03 3.72 -7.02
C THR A 120 -13.64 3.44 -7.57
N ASN A 121 -12.75 4.42 -7.50
CA ASN A 121 -11.32 4.22 -7.77
C ASN A 121 -10.54 3.71 -6.55
N PHE A 122 -11.20 3.36 -5.46
CA PHE A 122 -10.57 2.68 -4.34
C PHE A 122 -10.19 1.25 -4.73
N LEU A 123 -8.96 0.87 -4.40
CA LEU A 123 -8.43 -0.45 -4.70
C LEU A 123 -8.91 -1.53 -3.71
N PHE A 124 -9.74 -1.14 -2.73
CA PHE A 124 -10.51 -2.01 -1.86
C PHE A 124 -12.02 -1.84 -2.09
N ILE A 125 -12.81 -2.78 -1.60
CA ILE A 125 -14.28 -2.76 -1.66
C ILE A 125 -14.81 -2.42 -0.27
N ILE A 126 -15.86 -1.61 -0.21
CA ILE A 126 -16.54 -1.23 1.03
C ILE A 126 -17.90 -1.93 1.08
N GLN A 127 -18.17 -2.63 2.17
CA GLN A 127 -19.50 -3.15 2.49
C GLN A 127 -19.95 -2.62 3.85
N ALA A 128 -21.16 -2.09 3.90
CA ALA A 128 -21.82 -1.72 5.16
C ALA A 128 -23.34 -1.75 4.98
N ASP A 129 -24.10 -1.44 6.03
CA ASP A 129 -25.55 -1.24 5.95
C ASP A 129 -25.88 0.17 5.41
N PHE A 130 -25.52 0.45 4.16
CA PHE A 130 -25.84 1.73 3.53
C PHE A 130 -27.32 1.83 3.15
N LEU A 131 -27.92 3.00 3.36
CA LEU A 131 -29.18 3.37 2.70
C LEU A 131 -28.93 3.63 1.23
N LEU A 132 -29.77 3.06 0.38
CA LEU A 132 -29.67 3.17 -1.07
C LEU A 132 -30.79 4.06 -1.61
N ALA A 133 -30.52 4.72 -2.74
CA ALA A 133 -31.59 5.24 -3.58
C ALA A 133 -32.48 4.10 -4.09
N SER A 134 -33.72 4.40 -4.48
CA SER A 134 -34.67 3.39 -4.96
C SER A 134 -34.15 2.59 -6.16
N SER A 135 -33.32 3.20 -7.02
CA SER A 135 -32.67 2.52 -8.16
C SER A 135 -31.57 1.54 -7.74
N ARG A 136 -31.06 1.63 -6.50
CA ARG A 136 -29.87 0.92 -5.98
C ARG A 136 -28.56 1.21 -6.71
N GLU A 137 -28.56 2.20 -7.61
CA GLU A 137 -27.37 2.63 -8.34
C GLU A 137 -26.35 3.28 -7.40
N ALA A 138 -26.82 4.05 -6.42
CA ALA A 138 -25.99 4.79 -5.47
C ALA A 138 -26.52 4.75 -4.02
N ILE A 139 -25.61 5.01 -3.07
CA ILE A 139 -25.96 5.27 -1.67
C ILE A 139 -26.55 6.67 -1.51
N LEU A 140 -27.41 6.85 -0.49
CA LEU A 140 -27.92 8.17 -0.10
C LEU A 140 -26.85 8.95 0.68
N PHE A 141 -26.07 9.78 0.01
CA PHE A 141 -24.95 10.51 0.61
C PHE A 141 -25.36 11.60 1.62
N ASP A 142 -26.56 12.14 1.47
CA ASP A 142 -27.13 13.17 2.34
C ASP A 142 -27.60 12.60 3.69
N SER A 143 -27.91 11.30 3.73
CA SER A 143 -28.37 10.60 4.93
C SER A 143 -27.37 10.69 6.09
N PRO A 144 -27.81 11.10 7.30
CA PRO A 144 -26.98 11.08 8.50
C PRO A 144 -26.39 9.70 8.79
N TRP A 145 -27.14 8.63 8.53
CA TRP A 145 -26.68 7.25 8.74
C TRP A 145 -25.47 6.92 7.86
N ASN A 146 -25.57 7.18 6.56
CA ASN A 146 -24.49 6.88 5.62
C ASN A 146 -23.26 7.77 5.87
N LYS A 147 -23.46 9.04 6.25
CA LYS A 147 -22.37 9.94 6.65
C LYS A 147 -21.58 9.35 7.83
N GLY A 148 -22.27 8.87 8.86
CA GLY A 148 -21.63 8.22 10.01
C GLY A 148 -20.81 6.98 9.63
N ILE A 149 -21.34 6.14 8.72
CA ILE A 149 -20.58 5.00 8.18
C ILE A 149 -19.34 5.48 7.43
N LEU A 150 -19.47 6.44 6.51
CA LEU A 150 -18.36 6.96 5.70
C LEU A 150 -17.25 7.57 6.57
N GLU A 151 -17.60 8.28 7.65
CA GLU A 151 -16.65 8.83 8.63
C GLU A 151 -15.82 7.75 9.35
N CYS A 152 -16.36 6.53 9.50
CA CYS A 152 -15.66 5.42 10.15
C CYS A 152 -14.71 4.69 9.21
N ILE A 153 -14.89 4.79 7.88
CA ILE A 153 -14.09 4.05 6.89
C ILE A 153 -12.59 4.35 6.99
N PRO A 154 -12.12 5.61 7.12
CA PRO A 154 -10.69 5.86 7.29
C PRO A 154 -10.06 5.12 8.47
N SER A 155 -10.76 5.06 9.61
CA SER A 155 -10.30 4.32 10.79
C SER A 155 -10.28 2.82 10.52
N ALA A 156 -11.35 2.28 9.91
CA ALA A 156 -11.41 0.86 9.54
C ALA A 156 -10.29 0.48 8.57
N PHE A 157 -10.04 1.32 7.56
CA PHE A 157 -8.96 1.14 6.59
C PHE A 157 -7.61 1.15 7.29
N MET A 158 -7.33 2.15 8.13
CA MET A 158 -6.04 2.25 8.80
C MET A 158 -5.77 1.03 9.67
N ASN A 159 -6.76 0.59 10.43
CA ASN A 159 -6.67 -0.59 11.27
C ASN A 159 -6.38 -1.87 10.46
N ALA A 160 -7.08 -2.04 9.34
CA ALA A 160 -6.85 -3.14 8.41
C ALA A 160 -5.45 -3.08 7.79
N PHE A 161 -5.02 -1.88 7.39
CA PHE A 161 -3.75 -1.64 6.73
C PHE A 161 -2.58 -1.90 7.67
N VAL A 162 -2.65 -1.42 8.91
CA VAL A 162 -1.67 -1.71 9.96
C VAL A 162 -1.61 -3.20 10.22
N ALA A 163 -2.75 -3.89 10.32
CA ALA A 163 -2.77 -5.33 10.48
C ALA A 163 -2.07 -6.02 9.30
N LEU A 164 -2.36 -5.65 8.05
CA LEU A 164 -1.70 -6.19 6.86
C LEU A 164 -0.18 -5.95 6.83
N VAL A 165 0.27 -4.76 7.21
CA VAL A 165 1.69 -4.39 7.18
C VAL A 165 2.48 -4.98 8.36
N LYS A 166 1.90 -4.99 9.57
CA LYS A 166 2.59 -5.42 10.82
C LYS A 166 2.43 -6.90 11.16
N SER A 167 1.33 -7.57 10.78
CA SER A 167 1.09 -9.01 11.12
C SER A 167 2.05 -9.98 10.43
N ARG A 168 2.73 -9.53 9.37
CA ARG A 168 3.65 -10.34 8.57
C ARG A 168 5.08 -10.21 9.08
N THR A 169 5.32 -10.44 10.37
CA THR A 169 6.68 -10.45 10.94
C THR A 169 7.60 -11.45 10.22
N ASP A 170 7.04 -12.57 9.76
CA ASP A 170 7.81 -13.66 9.12
C ASP A 170 7.85 -13.58 7.57
N ALA A 171 7.07 -12.71 6.93
CA ALA A 171 7.09 -12.61 5.47
C ALA A 171 8.34 -11.88 4.96
N PRO A 172 8.84 -12.18 3.75
CA PRO A 172 9.97 -11.44 3.17
C PRO A 172 9.68 -9.94 3.11
N ALA A 173 10.66 -9.11 3.46
CA ALA A 173 10.53 -7.64 3.46
C ALA A 173 10.02 -7.08 2.11
N MET A 174 10.33 -7.77 1.02
CA MET A 174 9.86 -7.47 -0.35
C MET A 174 8.34 -7.50 -0.53
N THR A 175 7.59 -8.17 0.35
CA THR A 175 6.13 -8.34 0.21
C THR A 175 5.33 -7.20 0.85
N ILE A 176 5.97 -6.35 1.67
CA ILE A 176 5.30 -5.24 2.35
C ILE A 176 4.94 -4.11 1.38
N PRO A 177 5.83 -3.66 0.46
CA PRO A 177 5.52 -2.58 -0.47
C PRO A 177 4.26 -2.81 -1.30
N SER A 178 3.95 -4.05 -1.68
CA SER A 178 2.76 -4.33 -2.51
C SER A 178 1.44 -4.01 -1.79
N MET A 179 1.42 -4.04 -0.46
CA MET A 179 0.22 -3.66 0.32
C MET A 179 -0.10 -2.18 0.15
N PHE A 180 0.90 -1.32 -0.02
CA PHE A 180 0.70 0.12 -0.19
C PHE A 180 -0.04 0.48 -1.49
N HIS A 181 -0.18 -0.46 -2.44
CA HIS A 181 -1.06 -0.25 -3.57
C HIS A 181 -2.53 -0.06 -3.17
N TYR A 182 -2.96 -0.50 -1.99
CA TYR A 182 -4.33 -0.24 -1.54
C TYR A 182 -4.60 1.22 -1.16
N LEU A 183 -3.56 2.05 -1.02
CA LEU A 183 -3.74 3.47 -0.73
C LEU A 183 -4.48 4.17 -1.87
N PRO A 184 -5.49 4.99 -1.57
CA PRO A 184 -6.29 5.68 -2.59
C PRO A 184 -5.54 6.90 -3.15
N VAL A 185 -4.48 6.65 -3.92
CA VAL A 185 -3.57 7.68 -4.45
C VAL A 185 -4.26 8.68 -5.41
N SER A 186 -5.23 8.21 -6.19
CA SER A 186 -5.93 9.01 -7.19
C SER A 186 -7.12 9.76 -6.59
N PRO A 187 -7.44 10.99 -7.06
CA PRO A 187 -8.65 11.71 -6.65
C PRO A 187 -9.91 10.88 -6.84
N SER A 188 -10.87 10.98 -5.92
CA SER A 188 -12.07 10.18 -6.05
C SER A 188 -12.86 10.54 -7.30
N LEU A 189 -13.33 9.53 -8.05
CA LEU A 189 -14.26 9.73 -9.16
C LEU A 189 -15.61 10.28 -8.69
N ILE A 190 -15.92 10.09 -7.41
CA ILE A 190 -17.13 10.56 -6.75
C ILE A 190 -16.69 11.59 -5.70
N PRO A 191 -16.90 12.91 -5.92
CA PRO A 191 -16.44 13.95 -5.00
C PRO A 191 -16.88 13.74 -3.54
N LEU A 192 -18.05 13.13 -3.33
CA LEU A 192 -18.59 12.82 -2.00
C LEU A 192 -17.80 11.74 -1.24
N LEU A 193 -16.91 10.99 -1.89
CA LEU A 193 -15.98 10.04 -1.26
C LEU A 193 -14.60 10.65 -1.00
N GLU A 194 -14.35 11.89 -1.40
CA GLU A 194 -13.09 12.59 -1.14
C GLU A 194 -12.77 12.76 0.37
N PRO A 195 -13.75 12.99 1.26
CA PRO A 195 -13.51 12.97 2.71
C PRO A 195 -12.97 11.63 3.21
N VAL A 196 -13.37 10.51 2.60
CA VAL A 196 -12.84 9.18 2.94
C VAL A 196 -11.37 9.08 2.50
N ARG A 197 -11.06 9.52 1.28
CA ARG A 197 -9.68 9.50 0.76
C ARG A 197 -8.73 10.35 1.60
N SER A 198 -9.11 11.60 1.88
CA SER A 198 -8.33 12.53 2.71
C SER A 198 -8.20 12.02 4.14
N GLY A 199 -9.27 11.53 4.76
CA GLY A 199 -9.20 10.93 6.09
C GLY A 199 -8.27 9.71 6.15
N ILE A 200 -8.18 8.90 5.08
CA ILE A 200 -7.19 7.82 4.99
C ILE A 200 -5.77 8.40 4.92
N LYS A 201 -5.55 9.42 4.08
CA LYS A 201 -4.24 10.10 3.98
C LYS A 201 -3.78 10.60 5.35
N ASP A 202 -4.63 11.36 6.05
CA ASP A 202 -4.28 11.97 7.34
C ASP A 202 -3.87 10.94 8.39
N LYS A 203 -4.56 9.79 8.43
CA LYS A 203 -4.24 8.70 9.36
C LYS A 203 -2.93 7.99 9.00
N VAL A 204 -2.70 7.78 7.71
CA VAL A 204 -1.50 7.10 7.20
C VAL A 204 -0.24 7.95 7.42
N LEU A 205 -0.33 9.28 7.33
CA LEU A 205 0.80 10.18 7.51
C LEU A 205 1.39 10.21 8.92
N ILE A 206 0.63 9.81 9.93
CA ILE A 206 1.06 9.86 11.34
C ILE A 206 1.44 8.49 11.94
N GLU A 207 1.25 7.40 11.18
CA GLU A 207 1.50 6.04 11.67
C GLU A 207 2.86 5.51 11.22
N ASP A 208 3.50 4.75 12.11
CA ASP A 208 4.74 3.99 11.82
C ASP A 208 4.44 2.76 10.96
N ILE A 209 4.40 2.95 9.64
CA ILE A 209 4.14 1.89 8.64
C ILE A 209 5.17 1.84 7.51
N VAL A 210 5.92 2.91 7.27
CA VAL A 210 6.80 2.99 6.09
C VAL A 210 8.06 2.16 6.33
N PRO A 211 8.32 1.12 5.53
CA PRO A 211 9.48 0.26 5.72
C PRO A 211 10.76 1.01 5.37
N CYS A 212 11.71 0.99 6.30
CA CYS A 212 13.01 1.63 6.15
C CYS A 212 14.09 0.61 5.84
N GLU A 213 15.11 1.04 5.11
CA GLU A 213 16.33 0.25 4.90
C GLU A 213 17.03 0.06 6.24
N SER A 214 17.33 -1.19 6.58
CA SER A 214 18.05 -1.53 7.80
C SER A 214 19.02 -2.67 7.52
N HIS A 215 20.16 -2.64 8.20
CA HIS A 215 21.21 -3.67 8.10
C HIS A 215 20.98 -4.81 9.09
N THR A 216 19.91 -4.72 9.88
CA THR A 216 19.50 -5.72 10.85
C THR A 216 18.35 -6.55 10.31
N PRO A 217 18.20 -7.83 10.72
CA PRO A 217 17.04 -8.65 10.33
C PRO A 217 15.69 -8.10 10.80
N GLN A 218 15.70 -7.19 11.78
CA GLN A 218 14.50 -6.57 12.33
C GLN A 218 13.91 -5.55 11.36
N LYS A 219 12.60 -5.66 11.11
CA LYS A 219 11.85 -4.73 10.27
C LYS A 219 11.70 -3.39 11.00
N MET A 220 12.34 -2.36 10.46
CA MET A 220 12.19 -1.00 10.92
C MET A 220 11.08 -0.31 10.10
N VAL A 221 10.08 0.22 10.80
CA VAL A 221 9.01 1.04 10.21
C VAL A 221 8.98 2.39 10.89
N CYS A 222 8.81 3.45 10.11
CA CYS A 222 8.76 4.83 10.59
C CYS A 222 7.57 5.58 9.96
N LYS A 223 7.33 6.81 10.42
CA LYS A 223 6.32 7.68 9.81
C LYS A 223 6.76 8.17 8.43
N PRO A 224 5.84 8.40 7.49
CA PRO A 224 6.20 8.94 6.17
C PRO A 224 7.08 10.21 6.20
N CYS A 225 6.84 11.12 7.15
CA CYS A 225 7.59 12.37 7.27
C CYS A 225 9.03 12.21 7.78
N GLU A 226 9.38 11.05 8.35
CA GLU A 226 10.70 10.74 8.90
C GLU A 226 11.57 9.95 7.89
N VAL A 227 10.96 9.51 6.78
CA VAL A 227 11.59 8.66 5.77
C VAL A 227 11.87 9.47 4.51
N ALA A 228 13.00 9.19 3.88
CA ALA A 228 13.40 9.85 2.65
C ALA A 228 13.91 8.85 1.59
N ARG A 229 13.77 9.27 0.33
CA ARG A 229 14.21 8.54 -0.86
C ARG A 229 15.64 8.89 -1.23
N LEU A 230 16.32 7.96 -1.87
CA LEU A 230 17.62 8.21 -2.49
C LEU A 230 17.46 8.38 -4.01
N LYS A 231 18.43 9.06 -4.61
CA LYS A 231 18.56 9.07 -6.07
C LYS A 231 18.87 7.64 -6.54
N PRO A 232 18.21 7.12 -7.60
CA PRO A 232 18.44 5.77 -8.11
C PRO A 232 19.92 5.48 -8.40
N ALA A 233 20.64 6.42 -9.01
CA ALA A 233 22.08 6.27 -9.27
C ALA A 233 22.91 6.06 -7.99
N PHE A 234 22.49 6.64 -6.86
CA PHE A 234 23.18 6.43 -5.59
C PHE A 234 22.81 5.09 -4.95
N TRP A 235 21.58 4.60 -5.16
CA TRP A 235 21.22 3.23 -4.78
C TRP A 235 22.12 2.21 -5.47
N ASP A 236 22.37 2.36 -6.77
CA ASP A 236 23.25 1.48 -7.54
C ASP A 236 24.67 1.46 -6.97
N ILE A 237 25.19 2.63 -6.58
CA ILE A 237 26.49 2.76 -5.91
C ILE A 237 26.51 1.99 -4.58
N LEU A 238 25.48 2.16 -3.74
CA LEU A 238 25.41 1.48 -2.44
C LEU A 238 25.29 -0.04 -2.58
N VAL A 239 24.54 -0.53 -3.57
CA VAL A 239 24.40 -1.97 -3.84
C VAL A 239 25.76 -2.55 -4.25
N LYS A 240 26.43 -1.94 -5.23
CA LYS A 240 27.76 -2.38 -5.69
C LYS A 240 28.80 -2.32 -4.57
N ALA A 241 28.80 -1.26 -3.76
CA ALA A 241 29.71 -1.14 -2.63
C ALA A 241 29.52 -2.28 -1.62
N ARG A 242 28.26 -2.65 -1.34
CA ARG A 242 27.91 -3.76 -0.45
C ARG A 242 28.37 -5.11 -1.02
N GLU A 243 28.18 -5.33 -2.32
CA GLU A 243 28.65 -6.53 -3.02
C GLU A 243 30.18 -6.67 -3.00
N SER A 244 30.90 -5.54 -3.07
CA SER A 244 32.35 -5.48 -2.92
C SER A 244 32.85 -5.56 -1.46
N GLY A 245 31.95 -5.76 -0.49
CA GLY A 245 32.31 -5.97 0.92
C GLY A 245 32.61 -4.69 1.71
N VAL A 246 32.21 -3.51 1.22
CA VAL A 246 32.37 -2.24 1.95
C VAL A 246 31.44 -2.20 3.15
N ASP A 247 31.99 -1.89 4.33
CA ASP A 247 31.20 -1.66 5.54
C ASP A 247 30.48 -0.31 5.46
N LEU A 248 29.26 -0.35 4.91
CA LEU A 248 28.35 0.79 4.88
C LEU A 248 27.81 1.01 6.29
N LYS A 249 28.18 2.14 6.91
CA LYS A 249 27.54 2.55 8.17
C LYS A 249 26.03 2.62 7.95
N ASN A 250 25.27 2.31 8.99
CA ASN A 250 23.82 2.31 8.90
C ASN A 250 23.33 3.67 8.37
N LEU A 251 22.62 3.66 7.23
CA LEU A 251 22.19 4.86 6.51
C LEU A 251 21.38 5.83 7.39
N SER A 252 20.69 5.29 8.40
CA SER A 252 19.93 6.06 9.40
C SER A 252 20.81 6.94 10.30
N THR A 253 22.12 6.66 10.45
CA THR A 253 23.03 7.45 11.29
C THR A 253 23.24 8.88 10.78
N HIS A 254 22.83 9.17 9.54
CA HIS A 254 22.95 10.49 8.93
C HIS A 254 21.76 11.41 9.18
N GLY A 255 20.88 11.06 10.14
CA GLY A 255 19.82 11.93 10.65
C GLY A 255 18.49 11.86 9.89
N THR A 256 18.33 10.89 8.98
CA THR A 256 17.08 10.63 8.27
C THR A 256 16.98 9.14 7.96
N TYR A 257 15.80 8.56 8.13
CA TYR A 257 15.59 7.16 7.77
C TYR A 257 15.48 7.04 6.25
N ILE A 258 16.16 6.05 5.68
CA ILE A 258 16.10 5.79 4.25
C ILE A 258 15.02 4.78 3.96
N LEU A 259 14.20 5.07 2.96
CA LEU A 259 13.16 4.17 2.46
C LEU A 259 13.77 2.83 2.08
N SER A 260 13.10 1.72 2.37
CA SER A 260 13.58 0.41 1.94
C SER A 260 13.80 0.38 0.41
N SER A 261 14.92 -0.18 -0.03
CA SER A 261 15.26 -0.39 -1.45
C SER A 261 14.18 -1.17 -2.23
N HIS A 262 13.40 -2.01 -1.55
CA HIS A 262 12.27 -2.71 -2.16
C HIS A 262 11.06 -1.82 -2.42
N PHE A 263 10.94 -0.71 -1.68
CA PHE A 263 9.85 0.25 -1.79
C PHE A 263 10.24 1.49 -2.62
N ASP A 264 11.51 1.89 -2.63
CA ASP A 264 12.02 3.02 -3.43
C ASP A 264 12.17 2.67 -4.92
N LYS A 265 11.06 2.30 -5.56
CA LYS A 265 10.98 1.94 -6.98
C LYS A 265 9.99 2.84 -7.71
N SER A 266 10.20 3.03 -9.01
CA SER A 266 9.33 3.86 -9.86
C SER A 266 7.86 3.42 -9.83
N ALA A 267 7.60 2.11 -9.69
CA ALA A 267 6.27 1.54 -9.54
C ALA A 267 5.47 2.07 -8.33
N TYR A 268 6.16 2.59 -7.31
CA TYR A 268 5.55 3.15 -6.09
C TYR A 268 5.61 4.68 -6.05
N ASN A 269 6.01 5.37 -7.12
CA ASN A 269 6.13 6.83 -7.11
C ASN A 269 4.81 7.54 -6.72
N SER A 270 3.67 7.09 -7.25
CA SER A 270 2.36 7.68 -6.91
C SER A 270 2.00 7.50 -5.43
N VAL A 271 2.32 6.33 -4.88
CA VAL A 271 2.15 6.00 -3.46
C VAL A 271 3.05 6.87 -2.60
N LEU A 272 4.34 6.99 -2.93
CA LEU A 272 5.30 7.78 -2.17
C LEU A 272 4.97 9.27 -2.19
N THR A 273 4.45 9.77 -3.33
CA THR A 273 3.90 11.13 -3.42
C THR A 273 2.65 11.29 -2.55
N PHE A 274 1.76 10.31 -2.52
CA PHE A 274 0.58 10.35 -1.65
C PHE A 274 0.95 10.39 -0.16
N LEU A 275 2.03 9.69 0.21
CA LEU A 275 2.63 9.67 1.54
C LEU A 275 3.50 10.90 1.86
N ASP A 276 3.64 11.85 0.93
CA ASP A 276 4.49 13.04 1.06
C ASP A 276 5.97 12.72 1.39
N VAL A 277 6.45 11.53 0.98
CA VAL A 277 7.85 11.10 1.18
C VAL A 277 8.77 11.87 0.23
N LYS A 278 9.75 12.57 0.80
CA LYS A 278 10.67 13.45 0.06
C LYS A 278 12.00 12.75 -0.23
N SER A 279 12.77 13.33 -1.15
CA SER A 279 14.18 12.93 -1.33
C SER A 279 15.04 13.49 -0.20
N VAL A 280 16.12 12.79 0.13
CA VAL A 280 17.13 13.32 1.07
C VAL A 280 17.76 14.61 0.55
N SER A 281 18.29 15.42 1.48
CA SER A 281 19.04 16.63 1.13
C SER A 281 20.38 16.29 0.47
N HIS A 282 20.93 17.23 -0.29
CA HIS A 282 22.26 17.07 -0.89
C HIS A 282 23.36 16.89 0.18
N GLU A 283 23.21 17.55 1.34
CA GLU A 283 24.08 17.40 2.51
C GLU A 283 24.08 15.97 3.07
N TRP A 284 22.97 15.23 2.98
CA TRP A 284 22.89 13.85 3.43
C TRP A 284 23.85 12.94 2.65
N TYR A 285 23.96 13.12 1.32
CA TYR A 285 24.90 12.34 0.51
C TYR A 285 26.34 12.60 0.89
N ALA A 286 26.72 13.86 1.17
CA ALA A 286 28.06 14.19 1.64
C ALA A 286 28.38 13.43 2.94
N LYS A 287 27.47 13.47 3.92
CA LYS A 287 27.62 12.72 5.19
C LYS A 287 27.73 11.21 4.98
N CYS A 288 27.00 10.65 4.03
CA CYS A 288 27.04 9.22 3.72
C CYS A 288 28.37 8.80 3.08
N ILE A 289 28.85 9.58 2.10
CA ILE A 289 30.11 9.32 1.39
C ILE A 289 31.30 9.39 2.35
N GLU A 290 31.36 10.45 3.16
CA GLU A 290 32.38 10.64 4.18
C GLU A 290 32.26 9.57 5.28
N GLY A 291 31.05 9.37 5.81
CA GLY A 291 30.81 8.48 6.96
C GLY A 291 31.18 7.02 6.68
N SER A 292 30.97 6.54 5.45
CA SER A 292 31.29 5.17 5.03
C SER A 292 32.65 5.06 4.32
N ASN A 293 33.45 6.15 4.30
CA ASN A 293 34.73 6.22 3.58
C ASN A 293 34.65 5.69 2.14
N LEU A 294 33.54 5.97 1.44
CA LEU A 294 33.23 5.36 0.15
C LEU A 294 34.35 5.59 -0.86
N VAL A 295 34.91 6.81 -0.90
CA VAL A 295 35.99 7.17 -1.82
C VAL A 295 37.19 6.23 -1.71
N SER A 296 37.56 5.84 -0.49
CA SER A 296 38.74 5.00 -0.23
C SER A 296 38.44 3.50 -0.37
N ASN A 297 37.21 3.08 -0.05
CA ASN A 297 36.88 1.67 0.14
C ASN A 297 36.29 1.00 -1.11
N VAL A 298 35.90 1.76 -2.13
CA VAL A 298 35.36 1.20 -3.39
C VAL A 298 36.46 0.95 -4.42
N ASP A 299 36.22 -0.01 -5.32
CA ASP A 299 37.10 -0.28 -6.48
C ASP A 299 37.14 0.90 -7.48
N GLU A 300 38.04 0.82 -8.46
CA GLU A 300 38.26 1.91 -9.41
C GLU A 300 37.02 2.21 -10.27
N GLN A 301 36.28 1.18 -10.69
CA GLN A 301 35.09 1.35 -11.52
C GLN A 301 33.98 2.05 -10.72
N LEU A 302 33.72 1.59 -9.50
CA LEU A 302 32.71 2.16 -8.62
C LEU A 302 33.10 3.56 -8.11
N TYR A 303 34.40 3.82 -7.96
CA TYR A 303 34.93 5.15 -7.67
C TYR A 303 34.61 6.14 -8.81
N LEU A 304 34.78 5.74 -10.07
CA LEU A 304 34.41 6.59 -11.21
C LEU A 304 32.90 6.84 -11.27
N GLU A 305 32.07 5.84 -10.96
CA GLU A 305 30.61 6.02 -10.86
C GLU A 305 30.23 6.99 -9.73
N LEU A 306 30.89 6.90 -8.57
CA LEU A 306 30.72 7.83 -7.46
C LEU A 306 31.11 9.25 -7.85
N LEU A 307 32.24 9.43 -8.55
CA LEU A 307 32.65 10.74 -9.06
C LEU A 307 31.65 11.29 -10.08
N SER A 308 31.15 10.45 -10.99
CA SER A 308 30.11 10.85 -11.95
C SER A 308 28.86 11.34 -11.22
N PHE A 309 28.39 10.60 -10.22
CA PHE A 309 27.24 11.00 -9.41
C PHE A 309 27.42 12.37 -8.75
N VAL A 310 28.62 12.65 -8.21
CA VAL A 310 28.93 13.96 -7.60
C VAL A 310 29.04 15.05 -8.66
N ALA A 311 29.69 14.78 -9.79
CA ALA A 311 29.86 15.73 -10.89
C ALA A 311 28.50 16.14 -11.50
N ASP A 312 27.63 15.17 -11.79
CA ASP A 312 26.29 15.41 -12.33
C ASP A 312 25.42 16.23 -11.36
N GLY A 313 25.65 16.08 -10.06
CA GLY A 313 24.95 16.81 -9.00
C GLY A 313 25.65 18.09 -8.52
N TRP A 314 26.78 18.48 -9.11
CA TRP A 314 27.72 19.43 -8.48
C TRP A 314 27.11 20.78 -8.13
N GLN A 315 26.23 21.32 -8.97
CA GLN A 315 25.53 22.58 -8.70
C GLN A 315 24.76 22.56 -7.37
N ASN A 316 24.23 21.40 -6.98
CA ASN A 316 23.56 21.25 -5.70
C ASN A 316 24.53 20.90 -4.56
N PHE A 317 25.61 20.16 -4.85
CA PHE A 317 26.58 19.73 -3.85
C PHE A 317 27.59 20.82 -3.45
N SER A 318 27.86 21.80 -4.30
CA SER A 318 28.81 22.89 -4.05
C SER A 318 28.45 23.76 -2.84
N SER A 319 27.18 23.75 -2.43
CA SER A 319 26.66 24.43 -1.24
C SER A 319 26.68 23.58 0.04
N THR A 320 27.22 22.36 -0.02
CA THR A 320 27.21 21.36 1.06
C THR A 320 28.62 21.02 1.52
N LYS A 321 28.73 20.18 2.56
CA LYS A 321 30.03 19.64 3.00
C LYS A 321 30.74 18.76 1.97
N MET A 322 30.11 18.43 0.84
CA MET A 322 30.76 17.72 -0.25
C MET A 322 32.06 18.38 -0.72
N MET A 323 32.14 19.72 -0.64
CA MET A 323 33.35 20.51 -0.97
C MET A 323 34.57 20.20 -0.09
N GLN A 324 34.34 19.66 1.11
CA GLN A 324 35.37 19.37 2.11
C GLN A 324 35.83 17.91 2.05
N ILE A 325 35.11 17.06 1.32
CA ILE A 325 35.45 15.65 1.17
C ILE A 325 36.60 15.56 0.16
N PRO A 326 37.70 14.87 0.51
CA PRO A 326 38.75 14.59 -0.46
C PRO A 326 38.23 13.55 -1.45
N LEU A 327 37.72 14.03 -2.58
CA LEU A 327 37.11 13.18 -3.61
C LEU A 327 38.14 12.62 -4.60
N LEU A 328 39.28 13.29 -4.76
CA LEU A 328 40.26 12.96 -5.80
C LEU A 328 41.44 12.18 -5.20
N LYS A 329 41.57 10.92 -5.62
CA LYS A 329 42.75 10.11 -5.32
C LYS A 329 43.99 10.70 -5.99
N TYR A 330 45.12 10.73 -5.30
CA TYR A 330 46.43 11.10 -5.85
C TYR A 330 47.49 10.06 -5.50
N VAL A 331 48.56 10.02 -6.31
CA VAL A 331 49.72 9.16 -6.06
C VAL A 331 50.82 10.01 -5.44
N ASP A 332 51.28 9.64 -4.25
CA ASP A 332 52.36 10.34 -3.58
C ASP A 332 53.73 10.03 -4.20
N ARG A 333 54.79 10.70 -3.71
CA ARG A 333 56.16 10.48 -4.19
C ARG A 333 56.69 9.06 -3.94
N ASN A 334 56.04 8.30 -3.05
CA ASN A 334 56.38 6.92 -2.70
C ASN A 334 55.55 5.90 -3.51
N LYS A 335 54.76 6.36 -4.49
CA LYS A 335 53.83 5.55 -5.32
C LYS A 335 52.65 4.96 -4.53
N ASN A 336 52.34 5.50 -3.35
CA ASN A 336 51.15 5.10 -2.61
C ASN A 336 49.95 5.92 -3.09
N VAL A 337 48.81 5.25 -3.24
CA VAL A 337 47.53 5.91 -3.53
C VAL A 337 46.97 6.46 -2.22
N SER A 338 46.76 7.77 -2.16
CA SER A 338 46.11 8.46 -1.05
C SER A 338 44.87 9.21 -1.54
N VAL A 339 43.99 9.57 -0.62
CA VAL A 339 42.77 10.34 -0.88
C VAL A 339 42.91 11.71 -0.24
#